data_AF-A0A7J4V1V7-F1
#
_entry.id   AF-A0A7J4V1V7-F1
#
_cell.length_a   1.000
_cell.length_b   1.000
_cell.length_c   1.000
_cell.angle_alpha   90.00
_cell.angle_beta   90.00
_cell.angle_gamma   90.00
#
_symmetry.space_group_name_H-M   'P 1'
#
loop_
_entity.id
_entity.type
_entity.pdbx_description
1 polymer ?
#
loop_
_entity_poly.entity_id
_entity_poly.type
_entity_poly.pdbx_seq_one_letter_code
_entity_poly.pdbx_strand_id
1 'polypeptide(L)'
;MTHHSTRPSKKLVPTLSSDRSCEHAFAEEDVMTLEVDCSDCSGAQSIENAKCASGIMNILASGIIPEAVVLKRFIHVRYRAERIARLCESASALAALRRLEAQPEGVSDDRCR
;
A
#
# COMPACT_ATOMS: atom_id res chain seq x y z
N MET A 1 -33.05 -29.42 -37.88
CA MET A 1 -31.78 -28.67 -37.79
C MET A 1 -31.88 -27.75 -36.58
N THR A 2 -31.17 -28.09 -35.51
CA THR A 2 -31.27 -27.47 -34.19
C THR A 2 -30.31 -26.27 -34.05
N HIS A 3 -30.87 -25.17 -33.52
CA HIS A 3 -30.30 -24.02 -32.82
C HIS A 3 -28.78 -23.81 -32.77
N HIS A 4 -28.34 -22.57 -33.05
CA HIS A 4 -27.43 -21.87 -32.14
C HIS A 4 -27.71 -20.36 -32.08
N SER A 5 -28.18 -19.92 -30.90
CA SER A 5 -28.34 -18.53 -30.51
C SER A 5 -26.97 -17.87 -30.33
N THR A 6 -26.69 -16.84 -31.12
CA THR A 6 -25.60 -15.89 -30.90
C THR A 6 -25.90 -15.02 -29.67
N ARG A 7 -25.42 -15.44 -28.50
CA ARG A 7 -25.29 -14.54 -27.34
C ARG A 7 -23.84 -14.06 -27.26
N PRO A 8 -23.60 -12.75 -27.08
CA PRO A 8 -22.27 -12.27 -26.76
C PRO A 8 -21.93 -12.75 -25.35
N SER A 9 -20.89 -13.59 -25.23
CA SER A 9 -20.31 -13.94 -23.94
C SER A 9 -19.73 -12.66 -23.34
N LYS A 10 -20.48 -12.03 -22.44
CA LYS A 10 -19.95 -11.02 -21.52
C LYS A 10 -18.85 -11.74 -20.74
N LYS A 11 -17.60 -11.60 -21.22
CA LYS A 11 -16.41 -11.95 -20.45
C LYS A 11 -16.60 -11.25 -19.11
N LEU A 12 -16.78 -12.05 -18.05
CA LEU A 12 -16.77 -11.59 -16.67
C LEU A 12 -15.37 -11.00 -16.46
N VAL A 13 -15.23 -9.71 -16.75
CA VAL A 13 -14.09 -8.92 -16.30
C VAL A 13 -14.22 -8.95 -14.79
N PRO A 14 -13.26 -9.51 -14.04
CA PRO A 14 -13.28 -9.42 -12.60
C PRO A 14 -13.35 -7.93 -12.27
N THR A 15 -14.43 -7.51 -11.61
CA THR A 15 -14.55 -6.18 -11.04
C THR A 15 -13.41 -6.08 -10.02
N LEU A 16 -12.28 -5.50 -10.46
CA LEU A 16 -11.14 -5.20 -9.62
C LEU A 16 -11.63 -4.14 -8.63
N SER A 17 -12.16 -4.60 -7.49
CA SER A 17 -12.49 -3.75 -6.36
C SER A 17 -11.23 -2.97 -6.00
N SER A 18 -11.26 -1.66 -6.25
CA SER A 18 -10.19 -0.72 -5.94
C SER A 18 -10.00 -0.52 -4.44
N ASP A 19 -10.89 -1.07 -3.62
CA ASP A 19 -10.94 -0.91 -2.17
C ASP A 19 -10.26 -2.05 -1.39
N ARG A 20 -9.71 -3.06 -2.07
CA ARG A 20 -9.00 -4.13 -1.37
C ARG A 20 -7.61 -3.66 -0.93
N SER A 21 -7.51 -3.22 0.33
CA SER A 21 -6.25 -3.12 1.05
C SER A 21 -5.74 -4.53 1.40
N CYS A 22 -4.42 -4.69 1.42
CA CYS A 22 -3.80 -5.91 1.92
C CYS A 22 -3.79 -5.87 3.45
N GLU A 23 -4.10 -7.00 4.09
CA GLU A 23 -3.88 -7.15 5.53
C GLU A 23 -2.38 -7.01 5.81
N HIS A 24 -2.05 -6.39 6.94
CA HIS A 24 -0.66 -6.16 7.33
C HIS A 24 -0.50 -6.18 8.84
N ALA A 25 0.71 -6.52 9.28
CA ALA A 25 1.10 -6.52 10.68
C ALA A 25 2.55 -6.05 10.83
N PHE A 26 2.85 -5.43 11.96
CA PHE A 26 4.23 -5.18 12.37
C PHE A 26 4.69 -6.31 13.29
N ALA A 27 5.86 -6.88 13.01
CA ALA A 27 6.46 -7.95 13.79
C ALA A 27 7.83 -7.49 14.33
N GLU A 28 8.10 -7.82 15.60
CA GLU A 28 9.32 -7.45 16.34
C GLU A 28 10.09 -8.68 16.86
N GLU A 29 10.30 -9.70 16.01
CA GLU A 29 11.05 -10.89 16.45
C GLU A 29 12.57 -10.63 16.57
N ASP A 30 13.15 -9.85 15.67
CA ASP A 30 14.58 -9.47 15.66
C ASP A 30 14.78 -8.00 15.27
N VAL A 31 14.06 -7.56 14.23
CA VAL A 31 14.02 -6.19 13.72
C VAL A 31 12.58 -5.83 13.38
N MET A 32 12.21 -4.56 13.54
CA MET A 32 10.88 -4.07 13.20
C MET A 32 10.59 -4.36 11.72
N THR A 33 9.65 -5.26 11.45
CA THR A 33 9.33 -5.74 10.10
C THR A 33 7.86 -5.48 9.80
N LEU A 34 7.58 -4.88 8.64
CA LEU A 34 6.22 -4.80 8.12
C LEU A 34 5.93 -6.04 7.28
N GLU A 35 4.99 -6.85 7.72
CA GLU A 35 4.50 -8.00 6.99
C GLU A 35 3.18 -7.66 6.29
N VAL A 36 3.09 -7.92 4.99
CA VAL A 36 1.91 -7.64 4.18
C VAL A 36 1.41 -8.93 3.56
N ASP A 37 0.17 -9.32 3.86
CA ASP A 37 -0.48 -10.46 3.22
C ASP A 37 -1.03 -10.07 1.85
N CYS A 38 -0.36 -10.55 0.80
CA CYS A 38 -0.72 -10.31 -0.59
C CYS A 38 -1.61 -11.42 -1.17
N SER A 39 -2.15 -12.33 -0.37
CA SER A 39 -2.95 -13.49 -0.82
C SER A 39 -4.13 -13.08 -1.70
N ASP A 40 -4.84 -12.03 -1.29
CA ASP A 40 -6.01 -11.48 -1.99
C ASP A 40 -5.65 -10.39 -3.03
N CYS A 41 -4.37 -10.03 -3.16
CA CYS A 41 -3.94 -8.96 -4.05
C CYS A 41 -3.73 -9.48 -5.49
N SER A 42 -4.44 -8.89 -6.46
CA SER A 42 -4.50 -9.35 -7.85
C SER A 42 -3.26 -9.05 -8.71
N GLY A 43 -2.06 -8.91 -8.12
CA GLY A 43 -0.82 -8.71 -8.90
C GLY A 43 0.24 -7.80 -8.30
N ALA A 44 0.11 -7.37 -7.03
CA ALA A 44 1.03 -6.42 -6.41
C ALA A 44 1.93 -7.12 -5.37
N GLN A 45 2.80 -8.03 -5.83
CA GLN A 45 3.74 -8.79 -4.99
C GLN A 45 5.19 -8.27 -5.08
N SER A 46 5.35 -7.02 -5.51
CA SER A 46 6.67 -6.38 -5.57
C SER A 46 6.51 -4.94 -5.16
N ILE A 47 7.49 -4.45 -4.39
CA ILE A 47 7.59 -3.03 -4.02
C ILE A 47 7.76 -2.14 -5.24
N GLU A 48 8.14 -2.69 -6.40
CA GLU A 48 8.27 -1.95 -7.66
C GLU A 48 6.91 -1.76 -8.35
N ASN A 49 5.88 -2.52 -7.96
CA ASN A 49 4.53 -2.31 -8.45
C ASN A 49 3.94 -1.05 -7.79
N ALA A 50 3.52 -0.08 -8.60
CA ALA A 50 3.01 1.19 -8.11
C ALA A 50 1.84 1.07 -7.12
N LYS A 51 0.95 0.07 -7.28
CA LYS A 51 -0.15 -0.16 -6.34
C LYS A 51 0.35 -0.70 -5.00
N CYS A 52 1.30 -1.65 -5.03
CA CYS A 52 1.92 -2.18 -3.82
C CYS A 52 2.68 -1.08 -3.07
N ALA A 53 3.52 -0.34 -3.81
CA ALA A 53 4.28 0.79 -3.29
C ALA A 53 3.38 1.82 -2.62
N SER A 54 2.28 2.20 -3.26
CA SER A 54 1.30 3.14 -2.70
C SER A 54 0.64 2.60 -1.43
N GLY A 55 0.23 1.33 -1.42
CA GLY A 55 -0.34 0.69 -0.22
C GLY A 55 0.65 0.69 0.95
N ILE A 56 1.90 0.28 0.69
CA ILE A 56 2.98 0.28 1.70
C ILE A 56 3.24 1.70 2.20
N MET A 57 3.38 2.69 1.31
CA MET A 57 3.59 4.09 1.72
C MET A 57 2.46 4.61 2.61
N ASN A 58 1.21 4.24 2.31
CA ASN A 58 0.07 4.63 3.13
C ASN A 58 0.12 4.02 4.54
N ILE A 59 0.54 2.77 4.65
CA ILE A 59 0.76 2.09 5.93
C ILE A 59 1.88 2.80 6.70
N LEU A 60 3.03 3.03 6.05
CA LEU A 60 4.19 3.68 6.66
C LEU A 60 3.91 5.13 7.09
N ALA A 61 3.04 5.84 6.38
CA ALA A 61 2.64 7.20 6.72
C ALA A 61 1.87 7.29 8.06
N SER A 62 1.48 6.16 8.66
CA SER A 62 0.94 6.11 10.02
C SER A 62 2.00 6.37 11.12
N GLY A 63 3.29 6.28 10.79
CA GLY A 63 4.39 6.72 11.65
C GLY A 63 5.39 5.64 12.06
N ILE A 64 5.12 4.36 11.79
CA ILE A 64 6.06 3.27 12.08
C ILE A 64 6.97 3.05 10.87
N ILE A 65 8.30 3.13 11.09
CA ILE A 65 9.31 2.89 10.05
C ILE A 65 9.97 1.52 10.32
N PRO A 66 9.71 0.51 9.49
CA PRO A 66 10.32 -0.80 9.63
C PRO A 66 11.70 -0.85 8.98
N GLU A 67 12.56 -1.75 9.45
CA GLU A 67 13.86 -2.05 8.84
C GLU A 67 13.73 -3.00 7.64
N ALA A 68 12.61 -3.73 7.56
CA ALA A 68 12.32 -4.62 6.45
C ALA A 68 10.82 -4.67 6.13
N VAL A 69 10.50 -4.94 4.87
CA VAL A 69 9.14 -5.24 4.41
C VAL A 69 9.12 -6.66 3.87
N VAL A 70 8.19 -7.48 4.36
CA VAL A 70 7.97 -8.85 3.89
C VAL A 70 6.62 -8.92 3.20
N LEU A 71 6.63 -9.24 1.91
CA LEU A 71 5.41 -9.51 1.15
C LEU A 71 5.14 -11.02 1.22
N LYS A 72 4.03 -11.41 1.84
CA LYS A 72 3.62 -12.80 2.05
C LYS A 72 2.59 -13.23 1.00
N ARG A 73 2.82 -14.39 0.37
CA ARG A 73 1.87 -15.11 -0.49
C ARG A 73 2.28 -16.58 -0.52
N PHE A 74 2.22 -17.25 -1.69
CA PHE A 74 2.82 -18.58 -1.90
C PHE A 74 4.33 -18.59 -1.67
N ILE A 75 5.00 -17.44 -1.88
CA ILE A 75 6.42 -17.22 -1.62
C ILE A 75 6.54 -15.92 -0.82
N HIS A 76 7.41 -15.90 0.18
CA HIS A 76 7.70 -14.69 0.96
C HIS A 76 8.89 -13.95 0.35
N VAL A 77 8.72 -12.65 0.07
CA VAL A 77 9.79 -11.79 -0.44
C VAL A 77 10.14 -10.75 0.61
N ARG A 78 11.39 -10.74 1.05
CA ARG A 78 11.90 -9.78 2.04
C ARG A 78 12.72 -8.68 1.37
N TYR A 79 12.30 -7.44 1.55
CA TYR A 79 13.02 -6.24 1.16
C TYR A 79 13.65 -5.61 2.39
N ARG A 80 14.96 -5.35 2.34
CA ARG A 80 15.72 -4.69 3.41
C ARG A 80 15.69 -3.18 3.28
N ALA A 81 16.10 -2.50 4.35
CA ALA A 81 16.17 -1.06 4.50
C ALA A 81 16.64 -0.32 3.23
N GLU A 82 17.71 -0.75 2.56
CA GLU A 82 18.22 0.00 1.40
C GLU A 82 17.23 0.01 0.22
N ARG A 83 16.49 -1.08 0.04
CA ARG A 83 15.49 -1.21 -1.04
C ARG A 83 14.20 -0.45 -0.73
N ILE A 84 13.90 -0.21 0.54
CA ILE A 84 12.68 0.48 1.00
C ILE A 84 12.93 1.93 1.43
N ALA A 85 14.19 2.40 1.44
CA ALA A 85 14.55 3.74 1.89
C ALA A 85 13.74 4.84 1.20
N ARG A 86 13.63 4.78 -0.13
CA ARG A 86 12.83 5.74 -0.91
C ARG A 86 11.34 5.72 -0.56
N LEU A 87 10.79 4.55 -0.25
CA LEU A 87 9.40 4.41 0.19
C LEU A 87 9.21 5.05 1.57
N CYS A 88 10.16 4.86 2.48
CA CYS A 88 10.12 5.45 3.82
C CYS A 88 10.26 6.97 3.78
N GLU A 89 11.15 7.52 2.94
CA GLU A 89 11.27 8.96 2.70
C GLU A 89 9.96 9.54 2.14
N SER A 90 9.39 8.87 1.14
CA SER A 90 8.12 9.30 0.52
C SER A 90 6.95 9.22 1.50
N ALA A 91 6.90 8.17 2.32
CA ALA A 91 5.90 8.02 3.38
C ALA A 91 6.03 9.10 4.46
N SER A 92 7.26 9.47 4.82
CA SER A 92 7.54 10.54 5.77
C SER A 92 7.05 11.90 5.25
N ALA A 93 7.30 12.19 3.97
CA ALA A 93 6.76 13.38 3.31
C ALA A 93 5.23 13.38 3.27
N LEU A 94 4.62 12.24 2.92
CA LEU A 94 3.17 12.07 2.93
C LEU A 94 2.56 12.28 4.33
N ALA A 95 3.19 11.73 5.37
CA ALA A 95 2.76 11.93 6.75
C ALA A 95 2.83 13.41 7.16
N ALA A 96 3.87 14.14 6.73
CA ALA A 96 3.98 15.58 6.96
C ALA A 96 2.85 16.37 6.27
N LEU A 97 2.55 16.05 5.00
CA LEU A 97 1.46 16.67 4.26
C LEU A 97 0.11 16.41 4.92
N ARG A 98 -0.18 15.16 5.31
CA ARG A 98 -1.42 14.82 6.03
C ARG A 98 -1.57 15.55 7.35
N ARG A 99 -0.47 15.78 8.07
CA ARG A 99 -0.48 16.59 9.29
C ARG A 99 -0.82 18.05 9.02
N LEU A 100 -0.32 18.63 7.92
CA LEU A 100 -0.66 19.99 7.51
C LEU A 100 -2.14 20.09 7.10
N GLU A 101 -2.64 19.15 6.30
CA GLU A 101 -4.04 19.08 5.89
C GLU A 101 -5.01 18.88 7.06
N ALA A 102 -4.58 18.13 8.09
CA ALA A 102 -5.36 17.92 9.30
C ALA A 102 -5.35 19.13 10.27
N GLN A 103 -4.55 20.17 10.00
CA GLN A 103 -4.64 21.40 10.79
C GLN A 103 -5.99 22.07 10.52
N PRO A 104 -6.78 22.36 11.56
CA PRO A 104 -8.03 23.09 11.36
C PRO A 104 -7.74 24.45 10.72
N GLU A 105 -8.49 24.78 9.66
CA GLU A 105 -8.49 26.11 9.04
C GLU A 105 -8.86 27.16 10.10
N GLY A 106 -7.87 27.80 10.70
CA GLY A 106 -8.12 28.91 11.62
C GLY A 106 -7.21 28.97 12.82
N VAL A 107 -5.94 29.28 12.60
CA VAL A 107 -5.24 30.19 13.50
C VAL A 107 -4.57 31.23 12.61
N SER A 108 -5.14 32.44 12.55
CA SER A 108 -4.48 33.60 11.96
C SER A 108 -3.25 33.89 12.80
N ASP A 109 -2.09 33.39 12.37
CA ASP A 109 -0.84 33.58 13.09
C ASP A 109 -0.21 34.91 12.64
N ASP A 110 -0.64 36.01 13.28
CA ASP A 110 0.00 37.34 13.24
C ASP A 110 1.47 37.31 13.74
N ARG A 111 2.01 36.13 14.05
CA ARG A 111 3.36 35.89 14.60
C ARG A 111 4.41 35.56 13.55
N CYS A 112 4.00 35.27 12.31
CA CYS A 112 4.93 35.18 11.17
C CYS A 112 5.03 36.56 10.50
N ARG A 113 5.81 37.47 11.12
CA ARG A 113 6.27 38.72 10.51
C ARG A 113 7.77 38.66 10.25
#